data_AF-A0A6H9WAI2-F1
#
_entry.id   AF-A0A6H9WAI2-F1
#
_cell.length_a   1.000
_cell.length_b   1.000
_cell.length_c   1.000
_cell.angle_alpha   90.00
_cell.angle_beta   90.00
_cell.angle_gamma   90.00
#
_symmetry.space_group_name_H-M   'P 1'
#
loop_
_entity.id
_entity.type
_entity.pdbx_description
1 polymer ?
#
loop_
_entity_poly.entity_id
_entity_poly.type
_entity_poly.pdbx_seq_one_letter_code
_entity_poly.pdbx_strand_id
1 'polypeptide(L)'
;MTQEAEAPHHHVAPQHAAVPKKSGAGSRIGRALLGIVGVLCLVLGVIVLGGLVLAPNQTASVLGDMKVGAQSAVQDASGRAPEVQLGETGPVSLLDVCDGLFYGMASYEDVNQIIPVYAAHNNCGGDVVLAWDVGDRIQIEGDGRSGLFEVVDVRITPKTWATTSDLIGLGGEFALQSCYYGINEMRFLGLEPVTDPSAPPATAPATGAPIEVPEHAPPPDYEPEPTNPGLGG
;
A
#
# COMPACT_ATOMS: atom_id res chain seq x y z
N MET A 1 -67.86 71.86 -26.72
CA MET A 1 -68.52 72.22 -25.44
C MET A 1 -68.54 70.96 -24.58
N THR A 2 -68.34 71.10 -23.26
CA THR A 2 -67.94 70.13 -22.20
C THR A 2 -66.43 69.93 -22.11
N GLN A 3 -65.66 70.69 -21.31
CA GLN A 3 -65.72 71.07 -19.89
C GLN A 3 -65.23 69.96 -18.93
N GLU A 4 -64.02 70.21 -18.41
CA GLU A 4 -63.46 69.93 -17.07
C GLU A 4 -63.52 68.53 -16.45
N ALA A 5 -62.36 68.03 -16.03
CA ALA A 5 -62.05 67.87 -14.60
C ALA A 5 -60.56 67.53 -14.42
N GLU A 6 -59.78 68.52 -13.99
CA GLU A 6 -58.39 68.36 -13.53
C GLU A 6 -58.41 67.84 -12.09
N ALA A 7 -57.69 66.74 -11.82
CA ALA A 7 -57.55 66.16 -10.49
C ALA A 7 -56.17 66.50 -9.88
N PRO A 8 -56.08 66.69 -8.55
CA PRO A 8 -54.89 67.23 -7.89
C PRO A 8 -53.75 66.21 -7.80
N HIS A 9 -52.55 66.65 -8.19
CA HIS A 9 -51.29 65.93 -7.96
C HIS A 9 -50.94 65.90 -6.47
N HIS A 10 -51.19 64.78 -5.79
CA HIS A 10 -50.64 64.50 -4.47
C HIS A 10 -49.17 64.09 -4.59
N HIS A 11 -48.26 64.96 -4.18
CA HIS A 11 -46.86 64.62 -3.93
C HIS A 11 -46.76 63.67 -2.72
N VAL A 12 -46.59 62.37 -2.99
CA VAL A 12 -46.22 61.38 -1.98
C VAL A 12 -44.70 61.42 -1.83
N ALA A 13 -44.21 61.83 -0.66
CA ALA A 13 -42.79 61.76 -0.33
C ALA A 13 -42.34 60.28 -0.29
N PRO A 14 -41.14 59.93 -0.80
CA PRO A 14 -40.63 58.58 -0.71
C PRO A 14 -40.33 58.25 0.75
N GLN A 15 -41.07 57.30 1.31
CA GLN A 15 -40.74 56.69 2.59
C GLN A 15 -39.48 55.84 2.39
N HIS A 16 -38.35 56.32 2.90
CA HIS A 16 -37.13 55.54 2.99
C HIS A 16 -37.38 54.35 3.92
N ALA A 17 -37.66 53.19 3.32
CA ALA A 17 -37.69 51.93 4.03
C ALA A 17 -36.30 51.67 4.65
N ALA A 18 -36.25 51.61 5.98
CA ALA A 18 -35.05 51.23 6.70
C ALA A 18 -34.64 49.80 6.31
N VAL A 19 -33.48 49.67 5.67
CA VAL A 19 -32.87 48.37 5.38
C VAL A 19 -32.61 47.65 6.70
N PRO A 20 -33.15 46.44 6.92
CA PRO A 20 -32.85 45.68 8.13
C PRO A 20 -31.36 45.31 8.14
N LYS A 21 -30.62 45.86 9.12
CA LYS A 21 -29.24 45.45 9.41
C LYS A 21 -29.23 43.97 9.77
N LYS A 22 -28.77 43.13 8.84
CA LYS A 22 -28.48 41.71 9.05
C LYS A 22 -27.39 41.61 10.13
N SER A 23 -27.77 41.19 11.33
CA SER A 23 -26.86 41.04 12.48
C SER A 23 -25.80 39.97 12.17
N GLY A 24 -24.54 40.39 12.05
CA GLY A 24 -23.38 39.56 11.72
C GLY A 24 -22.93 38.64 12.86
N ALA A 25 -23.86 37.95 13.53
CA ALA A 25 -23.55 37.05 14.64
C ALA A 25 -23.09 35.64 14.18
N GLY A 26 -23.34 35.25 12.92
CA GLY A 26 -22.94 33.95 12.38
C GLY A 26 -21.47 33.83 11.93
N SER A 27 -20.73 34.95 11.83
CA SER A 27 -19.37 34.96 11.25
C SER A 27 -18.27 34.54 12.24
N ARG A 28 -18.47 34.73 13.55
CA ARG A 28 -17.42 34.46 14.55
C ARG A 28 -17.21 32.97 14.81
N ILE A 29 -18.29 32.19 14.79
CA ILE A 29 -18.24 30.74 14.97
C ILE A 29 -17.54 30.07 13.78
N GLY A 30 -17.83 30.52 12.54
CA GLY A 30 -17.14 30.02 11.34
C GLY A 30 -15.64 30.33 11.34
N ARG A 31 -15.22 31.51 11.81
CA ARG A 31 -13.81 31.88 11.93
C ARG A 31 -13.08 31.11 13.04
N ALA A 32 -13.75 30.84 14.16
CA ALA A 32 -13.19 30.04 15.25
C ALA A 32 -13.01 28.57 14.83
N LEU A 33 -14.01 27.98 14.17
CA LEU A 33 -13.92 26.61 13.63
C LEU A 33 -12.82 26.49 12.58
N LEU A 34 -12.71 27.45 11.66
CA LEU A 34 -11.64 27.46 10.66
C LEU A 34 -10.25 27.59 11.30
N GLY A 35 -10.13 28.37 12.37
CA GLY A 35 -8.90 28.49 13.16
C GLY A 35 -8.50 27.17 13.84
N ILE A 36 -9.47 26.48 14.46
CA ILE A 36 -9.25 25.16 15.09
C ILE A 36 -8.80 24.13 14.06
N VAL A 37 -9.48 24.05 12.91
CA VAL A 37 -9.12 23.14 11.82
C VAL A 37 -7.71 23.47 11.30
N GLY A 38 -7.40 24.75 11.11
CA GLY A 38 -6.06 25.17 10.66
C GLY A 38 -4.94 24.78 11.63
N VAL A 39 -5.14 24.99 12.93
CA VAL A 39 -4.17 24.57 13.96
C VAL A 39 -4.04 23.05 14.00
N LEU A 40 -5.14 22.31 13.90
CA LEU A 40 -5.13 20.85 13.89
C LEU A 40 -4.32 20.32 12.69
N CYS A 41 -4.54 20.89 11.49
CA CYS A 41 -3.77 20.55 10.29
C CYS A 41 -2.27 20.85 10.46
N LEU A 42 -1.92 21.98 11.07
CA LEU A 42 -0.50 22.32 11.32
C LEU A 42 0.14 21.35 12.32
N VAL A 43 -0.54 21.03 13.41
CA VAL A 43 -0.05 20.07 14.40
C VAL A 43 0.13 18.69 13.77
N LEU A 44 -0.85 18.22 12.99
CA LEU A 44 -0.73 16.97 12.23
C LEU A 44 0.44 17.01 11.26
N GLY A 45 0.62 18.11 10.51
CA GLY A 45 1.75 18.29 9.60
C GLY A 45 3.10 18.20 10.31
N VAL A 46 3.24 18.85 11.48
CA VAL A 46 4.47 18.78 12.30
C VAL A 46 4.71 17.38 12.83
N ILE A 47 3.67 16.66 13.26
CA ILE A 47 3.79 15.26 13.72
C ILE A 47 4.27 14.36 12.57
N VAL A 48 3.69 14.48 11.38
CA VAL A 48 4.09 13.69 10.20
C VAL A 48 5.54 13.99 9.80
N LEU A 49 5.91 15.28 9.74
CA LEU A 49 7.29 15.69 9.48
C LEU A 49 8.26 15.18 10.54
N GLY A 50 7.88 15.25 11.81
CA GLY A 50 8.66 14.72 12.92
C GLY A 50 8.85 13.21 12.80
N GLY A 51 7.81 12.46 12.43
CA GLY A 51 7.88 11.02 12.17
C GLY A 51 8.83 10.65 11.03
N LEU A 52 8.79 11.39 9.91
CA LEU A 52 9.69 11.18 8.78
C LEU A 52 11.17 11.38 9.15
N VAL A 53 11.48 12.28 10.07
CA VAL A 53 12.86 12.56 10.50
C VAL A 53 13.31 11.60 11.60
N LEU A 54 12.47 11.33 12.59
CA LEU A 54 12.85 10.58 13.79
C LEU A 54 12.66 9.06 13.65
N ALA A 55 11.70 8.63 12.83
CA ALA A 55 11.35 7.22 12.64
C ALA A 55 10.97 6.94 11.17
N PRO A 56 11.90 7.11 10.22
CA PRO A 56 11.62 6.97 8.78
C PRO A 56 11.08 5.58 8.43
N ASN A 57 11.63 4.53 9.04
CA ASN A 57 11.23 3.15 8.82
C ASN A 57 9.78 2.87 9.26
N GLN A 58 9.39 3.35 10.45
CA GLN A 58 8.01 3.18 10.92
C GLN A 58 7.03 3.98 10.05
N THR A 59 7.41 5.19 9.65
CA THR A 59 6.58 6.01 8.77
C THR A 59 6.39 5.35 7.40
N ALA A 60 7.47 4.79 6.84
CA ALA A 60 7.40 4.06 5.58
C ALA A 60 6.50 2.81 5.67
N SER A 61 6.62 2.04 6.75
CA SER A 61 5.76 0.87 6.99
C SER A 61 4.28 1.27 7.05
N VAL A 62 3.91 2.26 7.87
CA VAL A 62 2.52 2.70 8.02
C VAL A 62 1.95 3.23 6.70
N LEU A 63 2.71 4.06 5.97
CA LEU A 63 2.28 4.57 4.68
C LEU A 63 2.16 3.45 3.63
N GLY A 64 3.06 2.47 3.69
CA GLY A 64 3.01 1.27 2.86
C GLY A 64 1.73 0.47 3.10
N ASP A 65 1.42 0.17 4.37
CA ASP A 65 0.22 -0.58 4.74
C ASP A 65 -1.06 0.14 4.30
N MET A 66 -1.11 1.47 4.45
CA MET A 66 -2.23 2.28 3.96
C MET A 66 -2.37 2.22 2.43
N LYS A 67 -1.26 2.27 1.69
CA LYS A 67 -1.24 2.17 0.23
C LYS A 67 -1.76 0.80 -0.23
N VAL A 68 -1.19 -0.26 0.34
CA VAL A 68 -1.55 -1.66 0.04
C VAL A 68 -3.03 -1.91 0.35
N GLY A 69 -3.52 -1.46 1.52
CA GLY A 69 -4.91 -1.60 1.92
C GLY A 69 -5.88 -0.83 1.01
N ALA A 70 -5.52 0.39 0.60
CA ALA A 70 -6.35 1.16 -0.33
C ALA A 70 -6.44 0.50 -1.71
N GLN A 71 -5.33 -0.06 -2.19
CA GLN A 71 -5.29 -0.77 -3.47
C GLN A 71 -6.10 -2.06 -3.43
N SER A 72 -5.97 -2.85 -2.36
CA SER A 72 -6.78 -4.06 -2.13
C SER A 72 -8.27 -3.72 -2.13
N ALA A 73 -8.70 -2.66 -1.44
CA ALA A 73 -10.10 -2.25 -1.44
C ALA A 73 -10.63 -1.84 -2.82
N VAL A 74 -9.80 -1.18 -3.65
CA VAL A 74 -10.16 -0.85 -5.05
C VAL A 74 -10.26 -2.11 -5.89
N GLN A 75 -9.35 -3.07 -5.69
CA GLN A 75 -9.34 -4.34 -6.40
C GLN A 75 -10.61 -5.14 -6.10
N ASP A 76 -10.96 -5.30 -4.82
CA ASP A 76 -12.16 -6.00 -4.36
C ASP A 76 -13.44 -5.36 -4.93
N ALA A 77 -13.51 -4.03 -4.91
CA ALA A 77 -14.64 -3.29 -5.47
C ALA A 77 -14.77 -3.49 -6.98
N SER A 78 -13.69 -3.80 -7.69
CA SER A 78 -13.71 -4.05 -9.13
C SER A 78 -14.25 -5.42 -9.51
N GLY A 79 -14.22 -6.40 -8.59
CA GLY A 79 -14.63 -7.78 -8.82
C GLY A 79 -13.81 -8.54 -9.86
N ARG A 80 -12.67 -7.98 -10.30
CA ARG A 80 -11.72 -8.63 -11.22
C ARG A 80 -10.56 -9.20 -10.43
N ALA A 81 -9.92 -10.25 -10.95
CA ALA A 81 -8.62 -10.67 -10.43
C ALA A 81 -7.57 -9.58 -10.70
N PRO A 82 -6.62 -9.32 -9.78
CA PRO A 82 -5.47 -8.48 -10.06
C PRO A 82 -4.65 -9.09 -11.20
N GLU A 83 -3.98 -8.23 -11.96
CA GLU A 83 -3.17 -8.63 -13.11
C GLU A 83 -1.69 -8.37 -12.82
N VAL A 84 -0.84 -9.34 -13.13
CA VAL A 84 0.62 -9.24 -13.00
C VAL A 84 1.26 -9.60 -14.33
N GLN A 85 2.14 -8.72 -14.80
CA GLN A 85 2.94 -8.96 -15.99
C GLN A 85 4.35 -9.44 -15.59
N LEU A 86 4.76 -10.56 -16.16
CA LEU A 86 6.09 -11.14 -16.00
C LEU A 86 7.04 -10.62 -17.08
N GLY A 87 8.22 -10.20 -16.65
CA GLY A 87 9.33 -9.79 -17.49
C GLY A 87 10.31 -10.93 -17.75
N GLU A 88 11.37 -10.62 -18.50
CA GLU A 88 12.46 -11.56 -18.77
C GLU A 88 13.24 -11.93 -17.50
N THR A 89 13.98 -13.04 -17.58
CA THR A 89 14.92 -13.43 -16.52
C THR A 89 16.24 -12.71 -16.67
N GLY A 90 16.76 -12.17 -15.57
CA GLY A 90 18.05 -11.49 -15.57
C GLY A 90 18.57 -11.12 -14.18
N PRO A 91 19.54 -10.19 -14.12
CA PRO A 91 20.14 -9.75 -12.86
C PRO A 91 19.18 -8.88 -12.06
N VAL A 92 19.43 -8.77 -10.75
CA VAL A 92 18.65 -7.93 -9.82
C VAL A 92 18.56 -6.46 -10.26
N SER A 93 19.53 -5.96 -11.04
CA SER A 93 19.48 -4.59 -11.56
C SER A 93 18.32 -4.33 -12.54
N LEU A 94 17.67 -5.37 -13.09
CA LEU A 94 16.45 -5.20 -13.88
C LEU A 94 15.29 -4.64 -13.06
N LEU A 95 15.28 -4.87 -11.74
CA LEU A 95 14.26 -4.33 -10.85
C LEU A 95 14.28 -2.78 -10.82
N ASP A 96 15.43 -2.18 -11.10
CA ASP A 96 15.59 -0.72 -11.07
C ASP A 96 14.93 -0.01 -12.28
N VAL A 97 14.47 -0.77 -13.29
CA VAL A 97 13.69 -0.23 -14.43
C VAL A 97 12.35 0.34 -13.96
N CYS A 98 11.75 -0.26 -12.93
CA CYS A 98 10.56 0.25 -12.25
C CYS A 98 9.36 0.51 -13.19
N ASP A 99 9.09 -0.41 -14.11
CA ASP A 99 8.03 -0.32 -15.13
C ASP A 99 6.75 -1.08 -14.79
N GLY A 100 6.70 -1.73 -13.62
CA GLY A 100 5.57 -2.55 -13.19
C GLY A 100 5.68 -4.04 -13.52
N LEU A 101 6.74 -4.46 -14.24
CA LEU A 101 6.98 -5.87 -14.53
C LEU A 101 7.62 -6.58 -13.34
N PHE A 102 7.23 -7.85 -13.17
CA PHE A 102 7.91 -8.78 -12.29
C PHE A 102 8.96 -9.55 -13.09
N TYR A 103 10.23 -9.20 -12.92
CA TYR A 103 11.34 -9.80 -13.67
C TYR A 103 11.78 -11.12 -13.06
N GLY A 104 12.14 -12.11 -13.88
CA GLY A 104 12.70 -13.37 -13.42
C GLY A 104 14.09 -13.16 -12.83
N MET A 105 14.35 -13.72 -11.65
CA MET A 105 15.56 -13.47 -10.89
C MET A 105 16.57 -14.60 -11.07
N ALA A 106 17.57 -14.39 -11.93
CA ALA A 106 18.62 -15.37 -12.23
C ALA A 106 19.40 -15.83 -10.99
N SER A 107 19.46 -15.01 -9.94
CA SER A 107 20.12 -15.34 -8.68
C SER A 107 19.51 -16.53 -7.92
N TYR A 108 18.28 -16.93 -8.25
CA TYR A 108 17.64 -18.11 -7.65
C TYR A 108 17.76 -19.37 -8.51
N GLU A 109 18.14 -19.26 -9.79
CA GLU A 109 18.23 -20.41 -10.71
C GLU A 109 19.36 -21.37 -10.37
N ASP A 110 20.47 -20.86 -9.82
CA ASP A 110 21.64 -21.67 -9.45
C ASP A 110 21.36 -22.66 -8.31
N VAL A 111 20.18 -22.58 -7.68
CA VAL A 111 19.75 -23.48 -6.60
C VAL A 111 18.63 -24.38 -7.12
N ASN A 112 19.00 -25.59 -7.58
CA ASN A 112 18.12 -26.61 -8.19
C ASN A 112 16.85 -27.03 -7.40
N GLN A 113 16.60 -26.47 -6.22
CA GLN A 113 15.47 -26.80 -5.35
C GLN A 113 14.52 -25.61 -5.12
N ILE A 114 14.73 -24.50 -5.83
CA ILE A 114 13.90 -23.29 -5.76
C ILE A 114 13.17 -23.16 -7.09
N ILE A 115 11.85 -22.97 -7.01
CA ILE A 115 11.01 -22.66 -8.17
C ILE A 115 11.40 -21.28 -8.74
N PRO A 116 11.15 -21.01 -10.03
CA PRO A 116 11.43 -19.69 -10.61
C PRO A 116 10.84 -18.55 -9.76
N VAL A 117 11.63 -17.52 -9.48
CA VAL A 117 11.20 -16.35 -8.69
C VAL A 117 11.14 -15.14 -9.61
N TYR A 118 9.99 -14.47 -9.64
CA TYR A 118 9.82 -13.19 -10.30
C TYR A 118 9.65 -12.10 -9.26
N ALA A 119 10.39 -11.01 -9.39
CA ALA A 119 10.45 -9.96 -8.38
C ALA A 119 10.12 -8.58 -8.95
N ALA A 120 9.57 -7.72 -8.11
CA ALA A 120 9.42 -6.30 -8.37
C ALA A 120 9.63 -5.49 -7.08
N HIS A 121 10.23 -4.31 -7.19
CA HIS A 121 10.31 -3.37 -6.06
C HIS A 121 8.89 -2.98 -5.62
N ASN A 122 8.66 -2.89 -4.32
CA ASN A 122 7.35 -2.60 -3.76
C ASN A 122 6.78 -1.26 -4.25
N ASN A 123 7.62 -0.24 -4.42
CA ASN A 123 7.19 1.05 -4.97
C ASN A 123 7.15 1.12 -6.50
N CYS A 124 7.37 -0.01 -7.18
CA CYS A 124 7.37 -0.14 -8.64
C CYS A 124 6.28 -1.10 -9.13
N GLY A 125 5.19 -1.25 -8.38
CA GLY A 125 4.11 -2.21 -8.67
C GLY A 125 4.27 -3.56 -7.98
N GLY A 126 5.37 -3.80 -7.27
CA GLY A 126 5.58 -5.01 -6.48
C GLY A 126 4.70 -5.11 -5.22
N ASP A 127 4.19 -3.98 -4.73
CA ASP A 127 3.37 -3.91 -3.52
C ASP A 127 2.02 -4.63 -3.62
N VAL A 128 1.57 -4.94 -4.83
CA VAL A 128 0.34 -5.71 -5.09
C VAL A 128 0.34 -7.04 -4.34
N VAL A 129 1.50 -7.70 -4.23
CA VAL A 129 1.65 -9.03 -3.61
C VAL A 129 1.57 -8.99 -2.09
N LEU A 130 1.70 -7.80 -1.48
CA LEU A 130 1.74 -7.67 -0.03
C LEU A 130 0.35 -7.83 0.62
N ALA A 131 -0.71 -7.69 -0.17
CA ALA A 131 -2.10 -7.86 0.28
C ALA A 131 -2.64 -9.29 0.09
N TRP A 132 -1.94 -10.15 -0.65
CA TRP A 132 -2.50 -11.43 -1.06
C TRP A 132 -2.12 -12.57 -0.13
N ASP A 133 -3.07 -13.44 0.15
CA ASP A 133 -2.94 -14.63 0.98
C ASP A 133 -3.22 -15.92 0.18
N VAL A 134 -2.96 -17.07 0.79
CA VAL A 134 -3.28 -18.39 0.19
C VAL A 134 -4.76 -18.45 -0.19
N GLY A 135 -5.03 -18.86 -1.43
CA GLY A 135 -6.36 -18.93 -2.04
C GLY A 135 -6.71 -17.71 -2.90
N ASP A 136 -5.95 -16.61 -2.83
CA ASP A 136 -6.18 -15.47 -3.71
C ASP A 136 -5.82 -15.80 -5.17
N ARG A 137 -6.59 -15.23 -6.10
CA ARG A 137 -6.47 -15.51 -7.53
C ARG A 137 -5.96 -14.32 -8.31
N ILE A 138 -5.05 -14.58 -9.24
CA ILE A 138 -4.29 -13.57 -9.97
C ILE A 138 -4.27 -13.92 -11.45
N GLN A 139 -4.54 -12.94 -12.30
CA GLN A 139 -4.31 -13.04 -13.73
C GLN A 139 -2.82 -12.80 -14.00
N ILE A 140 -2.16 -13.79 -14.59
CA ILE A 140 -0.75 -13.71 -14.98
C ILE A 140 -0.66 -13.60 -16.49
N GLU A 141 0.26 -12.77 -16.97
CA GLU A 141 0.67 -12.69 -18.38
C GLU A 141 2.18 -12.46 -18.48
N GLY A 142 2.82 -12.99 -19.52
CA GLY A 142 4.24 -12.76 -19.78
C GLY A 142 5.12 -13.98 -19.54
N ASP A 143 6.34 -13.94 -20.07
CA ASP A 143 7.34 -15.02 -19.99
C ASP A 143 6.80 -16.43 -20.33
N GLY A 144 5.98 -16.50 -21.38
CA GLY A 144 5.36 -17.77 -21.83
C GLY A 144 4.24 -18.30 -20.91
N ARG A 145 3.88 -17.57 -19.85
CA ARG A 145 2.82 -17.90 -18.91
C ARG A 145 1.63 -16.97 -19.14
N SER A 146 0.44 -17.53 -19.23
CA SER A 146 -0.79 -16.74 -19.21
C SER A 146 -1.95 -17.53 -18.64
N GLY A 147 -2.79 -16.86 -17.86
CA GLY A 147 -3.97 -17.48 -17.25
C GLY A 147 -4.20 -17.08 -15.81
N LEU A 148 -5.18 -17.73 -15.20
CA LEU A 148 -5.52 -17.53 -13.80
C LEU A 148 -4.67 -18.45 -12.93
N PHE A 149 -4.03 -17.88 -11.91
CA PHE A 149 -3.22 -18.58 -10.93
C PHE A 149 -3.79 -18.34 -9.53
N GLU A 150 -3.50 -19.24 -8.62
CA GLU A 150 -3.90 -19.14 -7.21
C GLU A 150 -2.65 -19.18 -6.32
N VAL A 151 -2.66 -18.37 -5.26
CA VAL A 151 -1.61 -18.42 -4.22
C VAL A 151 -1.77 -19.72 -3.44
N VAL A 152 -0.76 -20.57 -3.48
CA VAL A 152 -0.77 -21.88 -2.79
C VAL A 152 0.21 -21.94 -1.62
N ASP A 153 1.18 -21.03 -1.56
CA ASP A 153 2.16 -20.93 -0.48
C ASP A 153 2.55 -19.46 -0.25
N VAL A 154 2.86 -19.11 0.99
CA VAL A 154 3.32 -17.79 1.39
C VAL A 154 4.50 -17.95 2.32
N ARG A 155 5.61 -17.26 2.01
CA ARG A 155 6.77 -17.18 2.89
C ARG A 155 7.19 -15.75 3.12
N ILE A 156 7.67 -15.48 4.33
CA ILE A 156 8.29 -14.22 4.68
C ILE A 156 9.73 -14.51 5.07
N THR A 157 10.67 -13.80 4.46
CA THR A 157 12.10 -13.94 4.76
C THR A 157 12.73 -12.59 5.07
N PRO A 158 13.81 -12.54 5.87
CA PRO A 158 14.59 -11.33 6.04
C PRO A 158 15.18 -10.81 4.71
N LYS A 159 15.30 -9.49 4.51
CA LYS A 159 16.02 -8.94 3.33
C LYS A 159 17.52 -9.19 3.41
N THR A 160 18.06 -9.16 4.62
CA THR A 160 19.47 -9.38 4.92
C THR A 160 19.64 -10.72 5.60
N TRP A 161 20.72 -11.43 5.27
CA TRP A 161 21.11 -12.71 5.88
C TRP A 161 20.20 -13.91 5.58
N ALA A 162 19.06 -13.71 4.90
CA ALA A 162 18.30 -14.80 4.34
C ALA A 162 19.16 -15.56 3.32
N THR A 163 19.04 -16.87 3.37
CA THR A 163 19.71 -17.76 2.44
C THR A 163 18.69 -18.23 1.42
N THR A 164 19.12 -18.52 0.20
CA THR A 164 18.26 -19.13 -0.81
C THR A 164 17.62 -20.43 -0.31
N SER A 165 18.23 -21.12 0.67
CA SER A 165 17.62 -22.28 1.33
C SER A 165 16.29 -22.02 2.04
N ASP A 166 15.99 -20.79 2.46
CA ASP A 166 14.72 -20.44 3.09
C ASP A 166 13.52 -20.58 2.12
N LEU A 167 13.80 -20.69 0.82
CA LEU A 167 12.81 -20.89 -0.24
C LEU A 167 12.72 -22.34 -0.72
N ILE A 168 13.54 -23.26 -0.19
CA ILE A 168 13.48 -24.67 -0.58
C ILE A 168 12.10 -25.25 -0.22
N GLY A 169 11.47 -25.89 -1.20
CA GLY A 169 10.14 -26.48 -1.07
C GLY A 169 9.00 -25.47 -1.02
N LEU A 170 9.22 -24.21 -1.42
CA LEU A 170 8.12 -23.26 -1.67
C LEU A 170 7.19 -23.88 -2.71
N GLY A 171 5.89 -23.94 -2.39
CA GLY A 171 4.88 -24.54 -3.27
C GLY A 171 4.60 -23.70 -4.53
N GLY A 172 3.94 -24.32 -5.51
CA GLY A 172 3.59 -23.68 -6.78
C GLY A 172 4.56 -23.98 -7.92
N GLU A 173 4.23 -23.46 -9.10
CA GLU A 173 5.02 -23.58 -10.32
C GLU A 173 6.10 -22.48 -10.41
N PHE A 174 5.83 -21.32 -9.83
CA PHE A 174 6.76 -20.19 -9.70
C PHE A 174 6.32 -19.31 -8.52
N ALA A 175 7.16 -18.35 -8.14
CA ALA A 175 6.86 -17.41 -7.06
C ALA A 175 6.93 -15.95 -7.50
N LEU A 176 6.07 -15.11 -6.90
CA LEU A 176 6.23 -13.66 -6.92
C LEU A 176 6.91 -13.18 -5.64
N GLN A 177 7.75 -12.15 -5.75
CA GLN A 177 8.50 -11.60 -4.63
C GLN A 177 8.40 -10.07 -4.58
N SER A 178 8.17 -9.53 -3.38
CA SER A 178 8.39 -8.11 -3.12
C SER A 178 8.78 -7.84 -1.67
N CYS A 179 9.21 -6.60 -1.40
CA CYS A 179 9.67 -6.15 -0.09
C CYS A 179 8.56 -5.47 0.70
N TYR A 180 8.50 -5.70 2.01
CA TYR A 180 7.70 -4.84 2.87
C TYR A 180 8.32 -3.44 2.99
N TYR A 181 7.47 -2.44 3.20
CA TYR A 181 7.89 -1.06 3.42
C TYR A 181 8.50 -0.87 4.81
N GLY A 182 9.66 -0.23 4.90
CA GLY A 182 10.25 0.19 6.18
C GLY A 182 10.76 -0.92 7.10
N ILE A 183 10.48 -2.20 6.81
CA ILE A 183 10.93 -3.35 7.60
C ILE A 183 11.87 -4.25 6.82
N ASN A 184 12.67 -5.06 7.52
CA ASN A 184 13.70 -5.93 6.93
C ASN A 184 13.13 -7.25 6.42
N GLU A 185 11.98 -7.23 5.75
CA GLU A 185 11.27 -8.46 5.34
C GLU A 185 10.84 -8.41 3.86
N MET A 186 10.80 -9.58 3.25
CA MET A 186 10.33 -9.84 1.90
C MET A 186 9.24 -10.90 1.94
N ARG A 187 8.23 -10.74 1.09
CA ARG A 187 7.15 -11.70 0.91
C ARG A 187 7.37 -12.45 -0.39
N PHE A 188 7.19 -13.77 -0.33
CA PHE A 188 7.18 -14.69 -1.46
C PHE A 188 5.81 -15.35 -1.54
N LEU A 189 5.20 -15.36 -2.72
CA LEU A 189 3.94 -16.03 -2.99
C LEU A 189 4.17 -17.12 -4.02
N GLY A 190 3.98 -18.39 -3.63
CA GLY A 190 3.96 -19.51 -4.55
C GLY A 190 2.65 -19.55 -5.33
N LEU A 191 2.71 -19.68 -6.66
CA LEU A 191 1.57 -19.64 -7.55
C LEU A 191 1.41 -20.93 -8.35
N GLU A 192 0.17 -21.43 -8.42
CA GLU A 192 -0.20 -22.64 -9.17
C GLU A 192 -1.31 -22.28 -10.18
N PRO A 193 -1.31 -22.83 -11.41
CA PRO A 193 -2.37 -22.57 -12.38
C PRO A 193 -3.73 -23.09 -11.90
N VAL A 194 -4.78 -22.29 -12.08
CA VAL A 194 -6.16 -22.70 -11.79
C VAL A 194 -6.70 -23.52 -12.96
N THR A 195 -6.80 -24.84 -12.79
CA THR A 195 -7.32 -25.75 -13.81
C THR A 195 -8.83 -25.73 -13.96
N ASP A 196 -9.56 -25.32 -12.91
CA ASP A 196 -11.02 -25.11 -12.93
C ASP A 196 -11.36 -23.73 -12.34
N PRO A 197 -11.59 -22.70 -13.17
CA PRO A 197 -11.89 -21.35 -12.69
C PRO A 197 -13.23 -21.25 -11.97
N SER A 198 -14.09 -22.26 -12.08
CA SER A 198 -15.39 -22.34 -11.38
C SER A 198 -15.32 -23.00 -10.01
N ALA A 199 -14.20 -23.67 -9.68
CA ALA A 199 -13.95 -24.19 -8.35
C ALA A 199 -13.88 -23.01 -7.35
N PRO A 200 -14.38 -23.16 -6.11
CA PRO A 200 -14.10 -22.18 -5.05
C PRO A 200 -12.59 -22.11 -4.80
N PRO A 201 -12.05 -20.94 -4.41
CA PRO A 201 -10.63 -20.82 -4.06
C PRO A 201 -10.27 -21.86 -3.00
N ALA A 202 -9.08 -22.46 -3.09
CA ALA A 202 -8.63 -23.40 -2.07
C ALA A 202 -8.67 -22.65 -0.74
N THR A 203 -9.55 -23.10 0.16
CA THR A 203 -9.64 -22.49 1.47
C THR A 203 -8.32 -22.79 2.16
N ALA A 204 -7.55 -21.77 2.51
CA ALA A 204 -6.41 -21.91 3.40
C ALA A 204 -6.83 -22.81 4.56
N PRO A 205 -6.03 -23.81 4.97
CA PRO A 205 -6.36 -24.62 6.14
C PRO A 205 -6.71 -23.65 7.27
N ALA A 206 -7.84 -23.87 7.94
CA ALA A 206 -8.35 -22.94 8.95
C ALA A 206 -7.29 -22.71 10.04
N THR A 207 -6.51 -21.64 9.91
CA THR A 207 -5.53 -21.20 10.92
C THR A 207 -6.31 -20.51 12.04
N GLY A 208 -7.04 -21.34 12.79
CA GLY A 208 -7.77 -20.97 14.00
C GLY A 208 -7.10 -21.46 15.28
N ALA A 209 -5.82 -21.82 15.22
CA ALA A 209 -4.99 -21.88 16.42
C ALA A 209 -4.41 -20.47 16.63
N PRO A 210 -4.64 -19.84 17.80
CA PRO A 210 -3.94 -18.62 18.14
C PRO A 210 -2.45 -18.84 17.98
N ILE A 211 -1.80 -18.00 17.18
CA ILE A 211 -0.35 -17.85 17.27
C ILE A 211 -0.12 -17.27 18.67
N GLU A 212 0.34 -18.10 19.61
CA GLU A 212 1.00 -17.61 20.81
C GLU A 212 2.18 -16.77 20.33
N VAL A 213 1.99 -15.46 20.29
CA VAL A 213 3.09 -14.51 20.22
C VAL A 213 3.88 -14.74 21.51
N PRO A 214 5.14 -15.23 21.45
CA PRO A 214 5.94 -15.33 22.65
C PRO A 214 6.09 -13.93 23.21
N GLU A 215 5.45 -13.67 24.33
CA GLU A 215 5.65 -12.46 25.11
C GLU A 215 7.13 -12.46 25.53
N HIS A 216 7.92 -11.56 24.93
CA HIS A 216 9.32 -11.32 25.29
C HIS A 216 10.25 -12.54 25.15
N ALA A 217 10.66 -12.86 23.93
CA ALA A 217 12.01 -13.40 23.76
C ALA A 217 13.00 -12.29 24.17
N PRO A 218 13.90 -12.52 25.14
CA PRO A 218 14.97 -11.57 25.42
C PRO A 218 15.81 -11.37 24.15
N PRO A 219 16.35 -10.17 23.90
CA PRO A 219 17.25 -9.97 22.77
C PRO A 219 18.41 -10.98 22.89
N PRO A 220 18.90 -11.54 21.76
CA PRO A 220 20.07 -12.39 21.80
C PRO A 220 21.21 -11.64 22.48
N ASP A 221 21.92 -12.32 23.38
CA ASP A 221 23.09 -11.78 24.05
C ASP A 221 24.04 -11.24 22.98
N TYR A 222 24.20 -9.92 22.96
CA TYR A 222 25.12 -9.23 22.08
C TYR A 222 26.54 -9.60 22.52
N GLU A 223 27.11 -10.64 21.90
CA GLU A 223 28.55 -10.86 21.94
C GLU A 223 29.20 -9.81 21.01
N PRO A 224 30.00 -8.87 21.54
CA PRO A 224 30.72 -7.94 20.68
C PRO A 224 31.71 -8.72 19.81
N GLU A 225 31.72 -8.44 18.50
CA GLU A 225 32.70 -8.99 17.57
C GLU A 225 34.13 -8.79 18.09
N PRO A 226 35.02 -9.79 17.96
CA PRO A 226 36.42 -9.63 18.30
C PRO A 226 37.04 -8.55 17.40
N THR A 227 37.58 -7.51 18.02
CA THR A 227 38.32 -6.44 17.36
C THR A 227 39.48 -7.04 16.56
N ASN A 228 39.40 -6.93 15.23
CA ASN A 228 40.44 -7.36 14.30
C ASN A 228 41.66 -6.42 14.43
N PRO A 229 42.80 -6.86 15.02
CA PRO A 229 43.97 -6.02 15.17
C PRO A 229 44.91 -6.31 14.00
N GLY A 230 44.70 -5.68 12.84
CA GLY A 230 45.39 -6.17 11.64
C GLY A 230 45.44 -5.26 10.42
N LEU A 231 45.68 -3.96 10.58
CA LEU A 231 46.26 -3.14 9.50
C LEU A 231 47.35 -2.22 10.06
N GLY A 232 48.55 -2.78 10.12
CA GLY A 232 49.80 -2.06 10.37
C GLY A 232 50.94 -2.86 9.75
N GLY A 233 51.37 -2.47 8.56
CA GLY A 233 52.46 -3.07 7.78
C GLY A 233 52.53 -2.48 6.39
#